data_AF-A0A7K6BX51-F1
#
_entry.id   AF-A0A7K6BX51-F1
#
_cell.length_a   1.000
_cell.length_b   1.000
_cell.length_c   1.000
_cell.angle_alpha   90.00
_cell.angle_beta   90.00
_cell.angle_gamma   90.00
#
_symmetry.space_group_name_H-M   'P 1'
#
loop_
_entity.id
_entity.type
_entity.pdbx_description
1 polymer ?
#
loop_
_entity_poly.entity_id
_entity_poly.type
_entity_poly.pdbx_seq_one_letter_code
_entity_poly.pdbx_strand_id
1 'polypeptide(L)'
;RRSILKGVRFTCPLARRCPVTKAKRRQCQACRLQKCLDVGMRRDMIMSEEALRRRRERRGQRGQSGGQPGGQPGGQQGQQGQQAGLTAEQQELIALLIAAHQRTFDSSFSQFVDYWPPVRLIMPSPPGAGVAAGASPSPCEDVLPDVFSMLPHFADLSTFMIQQVINFAKEIPVFR
;
A
#
# COMPACT_ATOMS: atom_id res chain seq x y z
N ARG A 1 24.04 11.40 6.19
CA ARG A 1 24.87 10.30 5.63
C ARG A 1 24.39 8.98 6.28
N ARG A 2 24.12 7.90 5.53
CA ARG A 2 23.50 6.67 6.09
C ARG A 2 24.56 5.79 6.76
N SER A 3 24.45 5.56 8.07
CA SER A 3 25.46 4.82 8.86
C SER A 3 25.63 3.35 8.47
N ILE A 4 24.63 2.75 7.83
CA ILE A 4 24.66 1.35 7.36
C ILE A 4 25.77 1.13 6.32
N LEU A 5 25.97 2.07 5.39
CA LEU A 5 27.02 1.98 4.36
C LEU A 5 28.44 2.05 4.94
N LYS A 6 28.58 2.58 6.16
CA LYS A 6 29.87 2.72 6.85
C LYS A 6 30.18 1.55 7.78
N GLY A 7 29.34 0.51 7.81
CA GLY A 7 29.54 -0.64 8.69
C GLY A 7 29.51 -0.33 10.18
N VAL A 8 28.97 0.84 10.59
CA VAL A 8 28.99 1.27 11.99
C VAL A 8 28.15 0.31 12.83
N ARG A 9 28.78 -0.28 13.85
CA ARG A 9 28.10 -1.12 14.84
C ARG A 9 27.62 -0.25 16.00
N PHE A 10 26.32 -0.32 16.30
CA PHE A 10 25.74 0.38 17.43
C PHE A 10 25.60 -0.56 18.64
N THR A 11 26.06 -0.08 19.79
CA THR A 11 25.91 -0.76 21.08
C THR A 11 24.79 -0.08 21.88
N CYS A 12 23.95 -0.88 22.52
CA CYS A 12 22.95 -0.36 23.43
C CYS A 12 23.62 -0.08 24.79
N PRO A 13 23.42 1.11 25.39
CA PRO A 13 23.97 1.40 26.73
C PRO A 13 23.18 0.74 27.87
N LEU A 14 22.04 0.13 27.55
CA LEU A 14 21.15 -0.59 28.46
C LEU A 14 21.07 -2.06 27.98
N ALA A 15 19.94 -2.73 28.17
CA ALA A 15 19.75 -4.15 27.87
C ALA A 15 19.12 -4.43 26.48
N ARG A 16 19.48 -3.69 25.42
CA ARG A 16 18.92 -3.86 24.04
C ARG A 16 17.38 -3.75 23.93
N ARG A 17 16.68 -3.33 24.99
CA ARG A 17 15.20 -3.23 25.07
C ARG A 17 14.71 -1.78 25.26
N CYS A 18 15.44 -0.80 24.73
CA CYS A 18 15.05 0.60 24.89
C CYS A 18 13.74 0.90 24.15
N PRO A 19 12.77 1.60 24.78
CA PRO A 19 11.53 1.99 24.12
C PRO A 19 11.78 3.02 23.01
N VAL A 20 11.47 2.64 21.76
CA VAL A 20 11.64 3.51 20.58
C VAL A 20 10.34 4.25 20.28
N THR A 21 10.22 5.48 20.80
CA THR A 21 9.09 6.41 20.59
C THR A 21 9.51 7.63 19.77
N LYS A 22 8.55 8.47 19.33
CA LYS A 22 8.84 9.70 18.55
C LYS A 22 9.83 10.62 19.27
N ALA A 23 9.68 10.81 20.59
CA ALA A 23 10.54 11.64 21.40
C ALA A 23 11.91 11.00 21.69
N LYS A 24 11.95 9.69 22.00
CA LYS A 24 13.15 9.02 22.53
C LYS A 24 13.94 8.19 21.50
N ARG A 25 13.49 8.09 20.24
CA ARG A 25 14.15 7.31 19.17
C ARG A 25 15.61 7.67 18.87
N ARG A 26 16.10 8.83 19.31
CA ARG A 26 17.51 9.25 19.12
C ARG A 26 18.44 8.79 20.24
N GLN A 27 17.90 8.35 21.39
CA GLN A 27 18.67 8.00 22.59
C GLN A 27 19.43 6.68 22.44
N CYS A 28 18.90 5.73 21.67
CA CYS A 28 19.57 4.44 21.43
C CYS A 28 19.53 4.07 19.96
N GLN A 29 20.66 4.27 19.27
CA GLN A 29 20.80 3.95 17.85
C GLN A 29 20.73 2.43 17.59
N ALA A 30 21.20 1.62 18.54
CA ALA A 30 21.15 0.17 18.49
C ALA A 30 19.71 -0.37 18.48
N CYS A 31 18.89 0.01 19.46
CA CYS A 31 17.49 -0.43 19.55
C CYS A 31 16.63 0.16 18.41
N ARG A 32 16.93 1.39 17.97
CA ARG A 32 16.28 1.97 16.79
C ARG A 32 16.57 1.14 15.54
N LEU A 33 17.83 0.77 15.31
CA LEU A 33 18.21 -0.03 14.15
C LEU A 33 17.57 -1.42 14.22
N GLN A 34 17.61 -2.08 15.38
CA GLN A 34 16.99 -3.40 15.57
C GLN A 34 15.50 -3.37 15.21
N LYS A 35 14.74 -2.42 15.79
CA LYS A 35 13.32 -2.25 15.49
C LYS A 35 13.04 -2.01 14.00
N CYS A 36 13.91 -1.26 13.30
CA CYS A 36 13.79 -1.08 11.86
C CYS A 36 13.95 -2.40 11.09
N LEU A 37 14.89 -3.25 11.49
CA LEU A 37 15.07 -4.58 10.88
C LEU A 37 13.90 -5.50 11.21
N ASP A 38 13.39 -5.47 12.44
CA ASP A 38 12.27 -6.32 12.89
C ASP A 38 10.97 -6.03 12.12
N VAL A 39 10.75 -4.77 11.69
CA VAL A 39 9.62 -4.41 10.81
C VAL A 39 9.90 -4.68 9.32
N GLY A 40 11.01 -5.34 8.99
CA GLY A 40 11.34 -5.76 7.62
C GLY A 40 12.14 -4.76 6.80
N MET A 41 12.75 -3.72 7.39
CA MET A 41 13.63 -2.84 6.61
C MET A 41 14.90 -3.58 6.17
N ARG A 42 15.11 -3.61 4.86
CA ARG A 42 16.25 -4.28 4.21
C ARG A 42 17.51 -3.41 4.21
N ARG A 43 18.66 -3.98 4.59
CA ARG A 43 19.96 -3.27 4.67
C ARG A 43 20.52 -2.95 3.29
N ASP A 44 20.18 -3.79 2.31
CA ASP A 44 20.54 -3.76 0.90
C ASP A 44 19.69 -2.76 0.08
N MET A 45 18.53 -2.32 0.59
CA MET A 45 17.65 -1.35 -0.09
C MET A 45 18.07 0.11 0.15
N ILE A 46 19.37 0.38 0.01
CA ILE A 46 19.95 1.71 0.14
C ILE A 46 20.47 2.16 -1.23
N MET A 47 20.01 3.32 -1.71
CA MET A 47 20.52 3.92 -2.95
C MET A 47 22.05 4.06 -2.90
N SER A 48 22.71 3.71 -4.01
CA SER A 48 24.17 3.85 -4.17
C SER A 48 24.63 5.30 -4.00
N GLU A 49 25.90 5.48 -3.67
CA GLU A 49 26.50 6.81 -3.54
C GLU A 49 26.39 7.61 -4.86
N GLU A 50 26.55 6.94 -5.99
CA GLU A 50 26.35 7.50 -7.34
C GLU A 50 24.91 7.97 -7.56
N ALA A 51 23.91 7.15 -7.20
CA ALA A 51 22.51 7.51 -7.35
C ALA A 51 22.13 8.71 -6.44
N LEU A 52 22.74 8.80 -5.25
CA LEU A 52 22.62 9.97 -4.38
C LEU A 52 23.26 11.22 -5.00
N ARG A 53 24.44 11.09 -5.64
CA ARG A 53 25.14 12.19 -6.30
C ARG A 53 24.31 12.75 -7.45
N ARG A 54 23.82 11.87 -8.34
CA ARG A 54 22.91 12.24 -9.45
C ARG A 54 21.65 12.95 -8.94
N ARG A 55 21.07 12.50 -7.83
CA ARG A 55 19.90 13.16 -7.21
C ARG A 55 20.22 14.56 -6.69
N ARG A 56 21.43 14.78 -6.14
CA ARG A 56 21.87 16.11 -5.68
C ARG A 56 22.12 17.04 -6.86
N GLU A 57 22.77 16.55 -7.92
CA GLU A 57 23.01 17.29 -9.17
C GLU A 57 21.69 17.76 -9.79
N ARG A 58 20.69 16.87 -9.94
CA ARG A 58 19.34 17.22 -10.43
C ARG A 58 18.64 18.28 -9.57
N ARG A 59 18.84 18.26 -8.24
CA ARG A 59 18.28 19.26 -7.32
C ARG A 59 19.00 20.61 -7.41
N GLY A 60 20.31 20.60 -7.60
CA GLY A 60 21.11 21.81 -7.81
C GLY A 60 20.71 22.51 -9.11
N GLN A 61 20.54 21.75 -10.20
CA GLN A 61 20.11 22.29 -11.49
C GLN A 61 18.72 22.94 -11.42
N ARG A 62 17.75 22.31 -10.71
CA ARG A 62 16.41 22.89 -10.48
C ARG A 62 16.41 24.12 -9.56
N GLY A 63 17.43 24.29 -8.72
CA GLY A 63 17.56 25.46 -7.84
C GLY A 63 18.21 26.67 -8.50
N GLN A 64 18.86 26.47 -9.66
CA GLN A 64 19.57 27.53 -10.39
C GLN A 64 18.70 28.18 -11.48
N SER A 65 17.70 27.46 -12.00
CA SER A 65 16.65 27.99 -12.87
C SER A 65 15.39 28.35 -12.07
N GLY A 66 15.38 29.55 -11.50
CA GLY A 66 14.18 30.37 -11.20
C GLY A 66 13.05 29.75 -10.40
N GLY A 67 12.86 30.20 -9.16
CA GLY A 67 11.69 29.88 -8.36
C GLY A 67 10.37 30.38 -8.99
N GLN A 68 9.44 29.44 -9.20
CA GLN A 68 8.01 29.70 -9.23
C GLN A 68 7.32 28.77 -8.22
N PRO A 69 6.51 29.27 -7.28
CA PRO A 69 5.74 28.45 -6.37
C PRO A 69 4.37 28.16 -7.01
N GLY A 70 4.16 26.92 -7.46
CA GLY A 70 2.83 26.49 -7.90
C GLY A 70 2.87 25.22 -8.72
N GLY A 71 2.28 24.14 -8.19
CA GLY A 71 2.03 22.92 -8.94
C GLY A 71 2.59 21.65 -8.30
N GLN A 72 1.76 21.00 -7.48
CA GLN A 72 1.70 19.52 -7.44
C GLN A 72 1.37 19.01 -8.86
N PRO A 73 1.85 17.83 -9.31
CA PRO A 73 1.45 16.58 -8.66
C PRO A 73 2.53 15.49 -8.57
N GLY A 74 2.19 14.47 -7.78
CA GLY A 74 2.49 13.08 -8.13
C GLY A 74 3.92 12.62 -7.85
N GLY A 75 4.13 12.10 -6.63
CA GLY A 75 5.30 11.30 -6.34
C GLY A 75 5.24 9.95 -7.04
N GLN A 76 5.85 9.83 -8.22
CA GLN A 76 6.35 8.56 -8.77
C GLN A 76 7.56 8.88 -9.64
N GLN A 77 8.74 8.41 -9.24
CA GLN A 77 9.89 8.06 -10.10
C GLN A 77 11.11 7.83 -9.21
N GLY A 78 11.15 6.63 -8.65
CA GLY A 78 12.30 6.07 -7.96
C GLY A 78 12.65 4.72 -8.54
N GLN A 79 13.09 4.68 -9.80
CA GLN A 79 13.92 3.63 -10.39
C GLN A 79 14.22 3.98 -11.85
N GLN A 80 15.40 4.55 -12.10
CA GLN A 80 16.04 4.51 -13.41
C GLN A 80 17.53 4.28 -13.17
N GLY A 81 17.83 3.07 -12.68
CA GLY A 81 19.12 2.44 -12.89
C GLY A 81 18.93 1.47 -14.06
N GLN A 82 19.70 1.67 -15.13
CA GLN A 82 19.85 0.77 -16.29
C GLN A 82 18.55 0.20 -16.87
N GLN A 83 18.01 0.85 -17.89
CA GLN A 83 17.16 0.16 -18.86
C GLN A 83 17.97 0.05 -20.15
N ALA A 84 18.45 -1.17 -20.44
CA ALA A 84 18.50 -1.58 -21.83
C ALA A 84 17.08 -1.39 -22.38
N GLY A 85 16.94 -0.67 -23.50
CA GLY A 85 15.63 -0.41 -24.09
C GLY A 85 14.87 -1.72 -24.30
N LEU A 86 13.55 -1.66 -24.11
CA LEU A 86 12.67 -2.79 -24.44
C LEU A 86 12.85 -3.12 -25.92
N THR A 87 12.91 -4.42 -26.24
CA THR A 87 12.85 -4.86 -27.63
C THR A 87 11.49 -4.50 -28.24
N ALA A 88 11.41 -4.38 -29.57
CA ALA A 88 10.15 -4.09 -30.25
C ALA A 88 9.05 -5.11 -29.89
N GLU A 89 9.41 -6.40 -29.84
CA GLU A 89 8.52 -7.49 -29.44
C GLU A 89 8.02 -7.33 -28.00
N GLN A 90 8.91 -6.97 -27.05
CA GLN A 90 8.50 -6.70 -25.66
C GLN A 90 7.57 -5.50 -25.57
N GLN A 91 7.83 -4.45 -26.35
CA GLN A 91 7.00 -3.25 -26.36
C GLN A 91 5.60 -3.53 -26.93
N GLU A 92 5.51 -4.37 -27.95
CA GLU A 92 4.25 -4.84 -28.55
C GLU A 92 3.46 -5.72 -27.57
N LEU A 93 4.12 -6.68 -26.90
CA LEU A 93 3.48 -7.49 -25.88
C LEU A 93 2.92 -6.64 -24.74
N ILE A 94 3.68 -5.64 -24.26
CA ILE A 94 3.21 -4.72 -23.23
C ILE A 94 2.00 -3.93 -23.72
N ALA A 95 2.01 -3.43 -24.96
CA ALA A 95 0.89 -2.68 -25.53
C ALA A 95 -0.38 -3.54 -25.63
N LEU A 96 -0.23 -4.80 -26.07
CA LEU A 96 -1.31 -5.77 -26.13
C LEU A 96 -1.92 -6.03 -24.74
N LEU A 97 -1.09 -6.31 -23.73
CA LEU A 97 -1.56 -6.57 -22.37
C LEU A 97 -2.29 -5.37 -21.77
N ILE A 98 -1.79 -4.15 -22.01
CA ILE A 98 -2.45 -2.92 -21.54
C ILE A 98 -3.80 -2.75 -22.24
N ALA A 99 -3.85 -2.93 -23.57
CA ALA A 99 -5.09 -2.79 -24.33
C ALA A 99 -6.14 -3.82 -23.92
N ALA A 100 -5.75 -5.09 -23.75
CA ALA A 100 -6.62 -6.15 -23.24
C ALA A 100 -7.18 -5.79 -21.86
N HIS A 101 -6.32 -5.34 -20.94
CA HIS A 101 -6.73 -4.95 -19.59
C HIS A 101 -7.74 -3.79 -19.60
N GLN A 102 -7.49 -2.74 -20.39
CA GLN A 102 -8.41 -1.59 -20.48
C GLN A 102 -9.78 -1.94 -21.07
N ARG A 103 -9.85 -2.97 -21.92
CA ARG A 103 -11.11 -3.44 -22.52
C ARG A 103 -11.92 -4.33 -21.59
N THR A 104 -11.25 -5.13 -20.76
CA THR A 104 -11.91 -6.15 -19.93
C THR A 104 -11.95 -5.80 -18.44
N PHE A 105 -11.26 -4.75 -18.00
CA PHE A 105 -11.23 -4.37 -16.60
C PHE A 105 -11.67 -2.92 -16.42
N ASP A 106 -12.82 -2.75 -15.76
CA ASP A 106 -13.28 -1.45 -15.31
C ASP A 106 -12.85 -1.20 -13.86
N SER A 107 -11.78 -0.40 -13.70
CA SER A 107 -11.28 0.00 -12.39
C SER A 107 -12.27 0.81 -11.54
N SER A 108 -13.30 1.38 -12.16
CA SER A 108 -14.35 2.13 -11.45
C SER A 108 -15.46 1.23 -10.91
N PHE A 109 -15.47 -0.06 -11.27
CA PHE A 109 -16.52 -1.01 -10.91
C PHE A 109 -17.93 -0.48 -11.22
N SER A 110 -18.09 0.31 -12.29
CA SER A 110 -19.36 0.97 -12.61
C SER A 110 -20.48 -0.04 -12.90
N GLN A 111 -20.14 -1.22 -13.43
CA GLN A 111 -21.09 -2.31 -13.68
C GLN A 111 -21.44 -3.10 -12.41
N PHE A 112 -20.76 -2.84 -11.29
CA PHE A 112 -20.96 -3.58 -10.03
C PHE A 112 -21.89 -2.85 -9.05
N VAL A 113 -22.36 -1.64 -9.38
CA VAL A 113 -23.29 -0.87 -8.53
C VAL A 113 -24.65 -1.56 -8.35
N ASP A 114 -25.03 -2.43 -9.29
CA ASP A 114 -26.28 -3.18 -9.28
C ASP A 114 -26.26 -4.38 -8.30
N TYR A 115 -25.09 -4.76 -7.78
CA TYR A 115 -24.93 -5.88 -6.84
C TYR A 115 -25.05 -5.45 -5.37
N TRP A 116 -25.61 -4.27 -5.10
CA TRP A 116 -25.80 -3.76 -3.75
C TRP A 116 -26.72 -4.67 -2.92
N PRO A 117 -26.31 -5.11 -1.71
CA PRO A 117 -27.19 -5.90 -0.87
C PRO A 117 -28.45 -5.09 -0.50
N PRO A 118 -29.66 -5.68 -0.53
CA PRO A 118 -30.89 -5.03 -0.04
C PRO A 118 -30.81 -4.65 1.45
N VAL A 119 -29.85 -5.20 2.18
CA VAL A 119 -29.75 -5.07 3.64
C VAL A 119 -28.74 -3.97 3.97
N ARG A 120 -29.22 -2.72 3.97
CA ARG A 120 -28.62 -1.71 4.85
C ARG A 120 -28.77 -2.23 6.28
N LEU A 121 -27.74 -2.88 6.81
CA LEU A 121 -27.62 -3.06 8.24
C LEU A 121 -27.57 -1.65 8.84
N ILE A 122 -28.72 -1.19 9.31
CA ILE A 122 -28.84 -0.07 10.23
C ILE A 122 -27.98 -0.50 11.43
N MET A 123 -26.74 -0.02 11.48
CA MET A 123 -25.97 -0.07 12.71
C MET A 123 -26.71 0.84 13.70
N PRO A 124 -27.26 0.31 14.81
CA PRO A 124 -27.70 1.19 15.88
C PRO A 124 -26.43 1.87 16.40
N SER A 125 -26.36 3.19 16.26
CA SER A 125 -25.42 3.98 17.07
C SER A 125 -25.68 3.63 18.54
N PRO A 126 -24.65 3.34 19.36
CA PRO A 126 -24.89 3.23 20.79
C PRO A 126 -25.51 4.55 21.27
N PRO A 127 -26.63 4.53 22.02
CA PRO A 127 -27.14 5.75 22.61
C PRO A 127 -26.08 6.28 23.57
N GLY A 128 -25.69 7.54 23.36
CA GLY A 128 -24.87 8.28 24.28
C GLY A 128 -25.46 8.24 25.69
N ALA A 129 -24.57 8.10 26.66
CA ALA A 129 -24.84 8.07 28.09
C ALA A 129 -26.03 8.93 28.55
N GLY A 130 -27.04 8.26 29.10
CA GLY A 130 -28.17 8.86 29.79
C GLY A 130 -28.65 7.93 30.91
N VAL A 131 -28.01 8.07 32.07
CA VAL A 131 -28.50 7.83 33.45
C VAL A 131 -29.66 6.82 33.71
N ALA A 132 -29.27 5.79 34.47
CA ALA A 132 -29.90 5.28 35.71
C ALA A 132 -31.10 4.31 35.70
N ALA A 133 -30.84 3.19 36.40
CA ALA A 133 -31.71 2.42 37.30
C ALA A 133 -32.63 1.32 36.74
N GLY A 134 -32.29 0.07 37.07
CA GLY A 134 -33.28 -0.96 37.44
C GLY A 134 -33.22 -2.30 36.70
N ALA A 135 -32.92 -3.37 37.47
CA ALA A 135 -33.32 -4.78 37.29
C ALA A 135 -32.50 -5.73 36.37
N SER A 136 -31.93 -6.74 37.06
CA SER A 136 -31.54 -8.14 36.71
C SER A 136 -30.74 -8.50 35.44
N PRO A 137 -29.72 -9.38 35.56
CA PRO A 137 -29.00 -9.92 34.40
C PRO A 137 -29.67 -11.22 33.92
N SER A 138 -30.27 -11.20 32.73
CA SER A 138 -30.46 -12.41 31.91
C SER A 138 -29.48 -12.34 30.74
N PRO A 139 -28.91 -13.48 30.29
CA PRO A 139 -27.75 -13.45 29.42
C PRO A 139 -28.16 -12.86 28.08
N CYS A 140 -27.46 -11.78 27.69
CA CYS A 140 -27.47 -11.28 26.34
C CYS A 140 -27.08 -12.43 25.42
N GLU A 141 -28.05 -12.95 24.65
CA GLU A 141 -27.73 -13.61 23.39
C GLU A 141 -27.02 -12.55 22.54
N ASP A 142 -25.69 -12.58 22.56
CA ASP A 142 -24.85 -11.89 21.61
C ASP A 142 -25.27 -12.37 20.22
N VAL A 143 -26.22 -11.65 19.60
CA VAL A 143 -26.48 -11.75 18.17
C VAL A 143 -25.22 -11.19 17.50
N LEU A 144 -24.21 -12.05 17.40
CA LEU A 144 -23.05 -11.86 16.55
C LEU A 144 -23.58 -11.40 15.19
N PRO A 145 -23.07 -10.28 14.63
CA PRO A 145 -23.38 -9.93 13.26
C PRO A 145 -23.10 -11.17 12.42
N ASP A 146 -24.12 -11.65 11.69
CA ASP A 146 -24.00 -12.85 10.88
C ASP A 146 -22.78 -12.68 9.97
N VAL A 147 -21.69 -13.38 10.31
CA VAL A 147 -20.39 -13.27 9.64
C VAL A 147 -20.54 -13.67 8.17
N PHE A 148 -21.59 -14.42 7.85
CA PHE A 148 -21.89 -14.92 6.53
C PHE A 148 -22.84 -14.04 5.72
N SER A 149 -23.40 -12.98 6.32
CA SER A 149 -24.33 -12.06 5.65
C SER A 149 -23.73 -11.38 4.41
N MET A 150 -22.40 -11.21 4.35
CA MET A 150 -21.69 -10.62 3.21
C MET A 150 -21.16 -11.65 2.21
N LEU A 151 -21.25 -12.96 2.51
CA LEU A 151 -20.73 -14.00 1.60
C LEU A 151 -21.40 -14.00 0.22
N PRO A 152 -22.73 -13.81 0.08
CA PRO A 152 -23.36 -13.77 -1.24
C PRO A 152 -22.78 -12.64 -2.11
N HIS A 153 -22.61 -11.45 -1.53
CA HIS A 153 -22.02 -10.30 -2.24
C HIS A 153 -20.55 -10.55 -2.63
N PHE A 154 -19.77 -11.18 -1.75
CA PHE A 154 -18.40 -11.57 -2.08
C PHE A 154 -18.35 -12.63 -3.19
N ALA A 155 -19.27 -13.60 -3.17
CA ALA A 155 -19.38 -14.61 -4.22
C ALA A 155 -19.70 -13.96 -5.58
N ASP A 156 -20.63 -13.00 -5.62
CA ASP A 156 -20.97 -12.25 -6.83
C ASP A 156 -19.79 -11.42 -7.35
N LEU A 157 -19.10 -10.69 -6.46
CA LEU A 157 -17.88 -9.95 -6.81
C LEU A 157 -16.80 -10.87 -7.36
N SER A 158 -16.56 -11.99 -6.68
CA SER A 158 -15.54 -12.94 -7.09
C SER A 158 -15.87 -13.53 -8.47
N THR A 159 -17.15 -13.86 -8.72
CA THR A 159 -17.62 -14.40 -10.00
C THR A 159 -17.44 -13.38 -11.12
N PHE A 160 -17.86 -12.13 -10.89
CA PHE A 160 -17.64 -11.04 -11.83
C PHE A 160 -16.16 -10.84 -12.16
N MET A 161 -15.29 -10.80 -11.14
CA MET A 161 -13.85 -10.64 -11.31
C MET A 161 -13.22 -11.80 -12.08
N ILE A 162 -13.63 -13.04 -11.80
CA ILE A 162 -13.19 -14.22 -12.53
C ILE A 162 -13.59 -14.11 -14.01
N GLN A 163 -14.82 -13.66 -14.30
CA GLN A 163 -15.26 -13.45 -15.68
C GLN A 163 -14.40 -12.42 -16.42
N GLN A 164 -13.98 -11.34 -15.76
CA GLN A 164 -13.08 -10.35 -16.36
C GLN A 164 -11.67 -10.91 -16.62
N VAL A 165 -11.16 -11.76 -15.72
CA VAL A 165 -9.87 -12.45 -15.92
C VAL A 165 -9.96 -13.43 -17.10
N ILE A 166 -11.06 -14.18 -17.22
CA ILE A 166 -11.29 -15.08 -18.35
C ILE A 166 -11.36 -14.29 -19.67
N ASN A 167 -12.08 -13.16 -19.68
CA ASN A 167 -12.19 -12.31 -20.86
C ASN A 167 -10.84 -11.69 -21.24
N PHE A 168 -10.05 -11.26 -20.26
CA PHE A 168 -8.68 -10.79 -20.48
C PHE A 168 -7.80 -11.87 -21.12
N ALA A 169 -7.84 -13.10 -20.60
CA ALA A 169 -7.05 -14.20 -21.14
C ALA A 169 -7.42 -14.49 -22.60
N LYS A 170 -8.71 -14.41 -22.95
CA LYS A 170 -9.19 -14.55 -24.34
C LYS A 170 -8.68 -13.47 -25.29
N GLU A 171 -8.25 -12.31 -24.79
CA GLU A 171 -7.68 -11.25 -25.64
C GLU A 171 -6.19 -11.46 -25.95
N ILE A 172 -5.51 -12.37 -25.25
CA ILE A 172 -4.09 -12.65 -25.46
C ILE A 172 -3.95 -13.81 -26.47
N PRO A 173 -3.32 -13.60 -27.64
CA PRO A 173 -3.24 -14.62 -28.70
C PRO A 173 -2.61 -15.94 -28.27
N VAL A 174 -1.67 -15.93 -27.33
CA VAL A 174 -1.00 -17.14 -26.82
C VAL A 174 -1.94 -18.02 -25.98
N PHE A 175 -3.02 -17.46 -25.44
CA PHE A 175 -3.99 -18.17 -24.59
C PHE A 175 -5.31 -18.52 -25.32
N ARG A 176 -5.42 -18.18 -26.60
CA ARG A 176 -6.51 -18.65 -27.47
C ARG A 176 -6.21 -20.05 -27.99
#